data_AF-A0A843JJW5-F1
#
_entry.id   AF-A0A843JJW5-F1
#
_cell.length_a   1.000
_cell.length_b   1.000
_cell.length_c   1.000
_cell.angle_alpha   90.00
_cell.angle_beta   90.00
_cell.angle_gamma   90.00
#
_symmetry.space_group_name_H-M   'P 1'
#
loop_
_entity.id
_entity.type
_entity.pdbx_description
1 polymer ?
#
loop_
_entity_poly.entity_id
_entity_poly.type
_entity_poly.pdbx_seq_one_letter_code
_entity_poly.pdbx_strand_id
1 'polypeptide(L)'
;MFAKKRHNVAFAWTSVIAVVVFIISWVGAMTQNPSWTIWTDTFSELGMSTAVSNYLFNIGCCMIPAVFFMIFGGACVMYTGNRDTAFTGLFVILAGIAMFFIGIFPTDVSVVHMYAAVLMGVFGFVGLCIYAVRAWNRGYMYACGISVMLAVIGVFSLFFFGFAAAEAVGLVFVTVLSVFGAKEMMFLKPAEGGA
;
A
#
# COMPACT_ATOMS: atom_id res chain seq x y z
N MET A 1 6.91 28.34 -14.32
CA MET A 1 7.43 27.48 -13.23
C MET A 1 6.54 27.45 -11.97
N PHE A 2 5.24 27.78 -12.04
CA PHE A 2 4.33 27.81 -10.87
C PHE A 2 3.33 26.63 -10.80
N ALA A 3 3.29 25.75 -11.81
CA ALA A 3 2.34 24.63 -11.89
C ALA A 3 2.72 23.39 -11.04
N LYS A 4 3.93 23.30 -10.49
CA LYS A 4 4.41 22.09 -9.78
C LYS A 4 3.66 21.78 -8.48
N LYS A 5 3.23 22.79 -7.73
CA LYS A 5 2.72 22.58 -6.35
C LYS A 5 1.29 22.04 -6.31
N ARG A 6 0.39 22.54 -7.17
CA ARG A 6 -1.02 22.10 -7.22
C ARG A 6 -1.15 20.65 -7.70
N HIS A 7 -0.33 20.23 -8.65
CA HIS A 7 -0.37 18.86 -9.18
C HIS A 7 0.08 17.84 -8.13
N ASN A 8 1.13 18.14 -7.37
CA ASN A 8 1.62 17.26 -6.30
C ASN A 8 0.58 17.02 -5.20
N VAL A 9 -0.17 18.05 -4.82
CA VAL A 9 -1.25 17.92 -3.82
C VAL A 9 -2.40 17.05 -4.36
N ALA A 10 -2.80 17.25 -5.63
CA ALA A 10 -3.83 16.43 -6.25
C ALA A 10 -3.46 14.94 -6.30
N PHE A 11 -2.20 14.61 -6.62
CA PHE A 11 -1.73 13.23 -6.59
C PHE A 11 -1.59 12.67 -5.17
N ALA A 12 -1.22 13.47 -4.18
CA ALA A 12 -1.22 13.01 -2.79
C ALA A 12 -2.61 12.57 -2.32
N TRP A 13 -3.67 13.27 -2.77
CA TRP A 13 -5.04 12.90 -2.46
C TRP A 13 -5.45 11.54 -3.03
N THR A 14 -4.86 11.08 -4.15
CA THR A 14 -5.20 9.75 -4.68
C THR A 14 -4.81 8.65 -3.71
N SER A 15 -3.65 8.75 -3.05
CA SER A 15 -3.27 7.81 -1.99
C SER A 15 -4.22 7.87 -0.79
N VAL A 16 -4.64 9.06 -0.37
CA VAL A 16 -5.57 9.20 0.77
C VAL A 16 -6.91 8.57 0.44
N ILE A 17 -7.44 8.83 -0.76
CA ILE A 17 -8.68 8.23 -1.26
C ILE A 17 -8.55 6.71 -1.33
N ALA A 18 -7.42 6.18 -1.81
CA ALA A 18 -7.16 4.74 -1.86
C ALA A 18 -7.30 4.09 -0.48
N VAL A 19 -6.69 4.68 0.54
CA VAL A 19 -6.73 4.18 1.93
C VAL A 19 -8.15 4.25 2.49
N VAL A 20 -8.88 5.34 2.23
CA VAL A 20 -10.27 5.49 2.68
C VAL A 20 -11.18 4.45 2.03
N VAL A 21 -11.07 4.26 0.71
CA VAL A 21 -11.84 3.24 -0.01
C VAL A 21 -11.51 1.84 0.48
N PHE A 22 -10.23 1.55 0.71
CA PHE A 22 -9.78 0.28 1.30
C PHE A 22 -10.43 0.04 2.67
N ILE A 23 -10.36 1.00 3.59
CA ILE A 23 -10.90 0.85 4.95
C ILE A 23 -12.42 0.66 4.92
N ILE A 24 -13.16 1.47 4.15
CA ILE A 24 -14.61 1.37 4.06
C ILE A 24 -15.01 0.00 3.49
N SER A 25 -14.32 -0.46 2.45
CA SER A 25 -14.61 -1.73 1.81
C SER A 25 -14.24 -2.92 2.68
N TRP A 26 -13.13 -2.81 3.43
CA TRP A 26 -12.69 -3.84 4.37
C TRP A 26 -13.68 -3.99 5.51
N VAL A 27 -14.05 -2.90 6.17
CA VAL A 27 -15.08 -2.90 7.23
C VAL A 27 -16.40 -3.43 6.67
N GLY A 28 -16.79 -3.00 5.47
CA GLY A 28 -17.95 -3.52 4.76
C GLY A 28 -17.89 -5.04 4.59
N ALA A 29 -16.79 -5.58 4.06
CA ALA A 29 -16.61 -7.01 3.84
C ALA A 29 -16.66 -7.79 5.17
N MET A 30 -16.06 -7.27 6.25
CA MET A 30 -16.15 -7.87 7.58
C MET A 30 -17.59 -7.97 8.08
N THR A 31 -18.42 -6.95 7.88
CA THR A 31 -19.84 -7.01 8.29
C THR A 31 -20.64 -8.08 7.53
N GLN A 32 -20.20 -8.44 6.33
CA GLN A 32 -20.82 -9.47 5.50
C GLN A 32 -20.20 -10.87 5.72
N ASN A 33 -19.12 -10.97 6.51
CA ASN A 33 -18.47 -12.23 6.84
C ASN A 33 -18.11 -12.28 8.35
N PRO A 34 -19.11 -12.42 9.24
CA PRO A 34 -18.89 -12.39 10.69
C PRO A 34 -18.11 -13.60 11.24
N SER A 35 -17.98 -14.68 10.45
CA SER A 35 -17.13 -15.83 10.78
C SER A 35 -15.65 -15.57 10.57
N TRP A 36 -15.28 -14.52 9.80
CA TRP A 36 -13.89 -14.18 9.55
C TRP A 36 -13.22 -13.56 10.78
N THR A 37 -12.02 -14.05 11.09
CA THR A 37 -11.23 -13.63 12.24
C THR A 37 -9.83 -13.18 11.82
N ILE A 38 -9.49 -11.97 12.25
CA ILE A 38 -8.18 -11.38 11.97
C ILE A 38 -7.06 -12.25 12.57
N TRP A 39 -6.00 -12.48 11.80
CA TRP A 39 -4.82 -13.32 12.10
C TRP A 39 -5.00 -14.83 12.02
N THR A 40 -6.24 -15.33 12.00
CA THR A 40 -6.50 -16.77 11.74
C THR A 40 -6.77 -16.99 10.26
N ASP A 41 -7.67 -16.17 9.72
CA ASP A 41 -8.17 -16.28 8.36
C ASP A 41 -7.40 -15.32 7.45
N THR A 42 -7.16 -15.75 6.21
CA THR A 42 -6.48 -14.89 5.23
C THR A 42 -7.33 -13.65 4.94
N PHE A 43 -6.71 -12.52 4.58
CA PHE A 43 -7.46 -11.31 4.28
C PHE A 43 -8.39 -11.52 3.08
N SER A 44 -7.96 -12.36 2.15
CA SER A 44 -8.71 -12.75 0.97
C SER A 44 -9.90 -13.69 1.21
N GLU A 45 -9.94 -14.39 2.35
CA GLU A 45 -11.15 -15.12 2.79
C GLU A 45 -12.36 -14.21 3.04
N LEU A 46 -12.16 -12.90 3.26
CA LEU A 46 -13.26 -11.92 3.32
C LEU A 46 -14.10 -11.92 2.03
N GLY A 47 -13.48 -12.20 0.88
CA GLY A 47 -14.14 -12.24 -0.42
C GLY A 47 -14.97 -13.50 -0.70
N MET A 48 -15.03 -14.47 0.22
CA MET A 48 -15.61 -15.80 -0.09
C MET A 48 -17.02 -16.05 0.47
N SER A 49 -17.57 -15.20 1.35
CA SER A 49 -18.84 -15.51 2.02
C SER A 49 -20.08 -15.26 1.16
N THR A 50 -20.16 -14.12 0.49
CA THR A 50 -21.34 -13.69 -0.27
C THR A 50 -20.90 -12.95 -1.54
N ALA A 51 -21.79 -12.82 -2.52
CA ALA A 51 -21.51 -11.99 -3.70
C ALA A 51 -21.14 -10.54 -3.30
N VAL A 52 -21.79 -10.00 -2.27
CA VAL A 52 -21.51 -8.65 -1.76
C VAL A 52 -20.12 -8.58 -1.12
N SER A 53 -19.75 -9.54 -0.27
CA SER A 53 -18.42 -9.56 0.35
C SER A 53 -17.31 -9.75 -0.69
N ASN A 54 -17.57 -10.55 -1.73
CA ASN A 54 -16.68 -10.74 -2.86
C ASN A 54 -16.41 -9.41 -3.59
N TYR A 55 -17.47 -8.66 -3.94
CA TYR A 55 -17.31 -7.35 -4.57
C TYR A 55 -16.59 -6.35 -3.67
N LEU A 56 -16.92 -6.31 -2.37
CA LEU A 56 -16.28 -5.41 -1.42
C LEU A 56 -14.78 -5.72 -1.26
N PHE A 57 -14.40 -6.99 -1.21
CA PHE A 57 -12.99 -7.38 -1.15
C PHE A 57 -12.27 -7.14 -2.50
N ASN A 58 -12.71 -7.83 -3.56
CA ASN A 58 -12.01 -7.83 -4.85
C ASN A 58 -11.95 -6.43 -5.48
N ILE A 59 -13.08 -5.73 -5.53
CA ILE A 59 -13.14 -4.41 -6.15
C ILE A 59 -12.75 -3.32 -5.15
N GLY A 60 -13.37 -3.33 -3.97
CA GLY A 60 -13.25 -2.26 -3.00
C GLY A 60 -11.95 -2.27 -2.21
N CYS A 61 -11.46 -3.45 -1.80
CA CYS A 61 -10.20 -3.56 -1.06
C CYS A 61 -9.01 -3.67 -2.02
N CYS A 62 -9.13 -4.36 -3.16
CA CYS A 62 -7.99 -4.64 -4.01
C CYS A 62 -7.92 -3.73 -5.24
N MET A 63 -8.85 -3.85 -6.19
CA MET A 63 -8.72 -3.21 -7.49
C MET A 63 -8.76 -1.68 -7.45
N ILE A 64 -9.73 -1.08 -6.76
CA ILE A 64 -9.86 0.39 -6.73
C ILE A 64 -8.66 1.03 -6.01
N PRO A 65 -8.28 0.62 -4.78
CA PRO A 65 -7.11 1.19 -4.11
C PRO A 65 -5.83 0.96 -4.90
N ALA A 66 -5.66 -0.21 -5.54
CA ALA A 66 -4.52 -0.50 -6.41
C ALA A 66 -4.35 0.53 -7.54
N VAL A 67 -5.44 0.90 -8.24
CA VAL A 67 -5.39 1.92 -9.29
C VAL A 67 -4.93 3.27 -8.74
N PHE A 68 -5.47 3.68 -7.59
CA PHE A 68 -5.07 4.93 -6.96
C PHE A 68 -3.62 4.92 -6.45
N PHE A 69 -3.13 3.78 -5.93
CA PHE A 69 -1.73 3.60 -5.57
C PHE A 69 -0.82 3.65 -6.78
N MET A 70 -1.19 3.04 -7.91
CA MET A 70 -0.42 3.14 -9.16
C MET A 70 -0.36 4.58 -9.67
N ILE A 71 -1.46 5.34 -9.63
CA ILE A 71 -1.48 6.77 -9.99
C ILE A 71 -0.56 7.57 -9.06
N PHE A 72 -0.65 7.34 -7.75
CA PHE A 72 0.19 8.00 -6.76
C PHE A 72 1.68 7.68 -6.94
N GLY A 73 2.02 6.40 -7.13
CA GLY A 73 3.38 5.95 -7.37
C GLY A 73 3.94 6.48 -8.69
N GLY A 74 3.12 6.54 -9.74
CA GLY A 74 3.47 7.17 -11.01
C GLY A 74 3.81 8.65 -10.83
N ALA A 75 3.00 9.39 -10.06
CA ALA A 75 3.30 10.77 -9.73
C ALA A 75 4.60 10.92 -8.92
N CYS A 76 4.89 9.98 -8.01
CA CYS A 76 6.15 9.97 -7.26
C CYS A 76 7.36 9.82 -8.20
N VAL A 77 7.26 8.95 -9.20
CA VAL A 77 8.32 8.74 -10.20
C VAL A 77 8.50 9.96 -11.09
N MET A 78 7.41 10.55 -11.57
CA MET A 78 7.47 11.60 -12.60
C MET A 78 7.78 13.00 -12.05
N TYR A 79 7.33 13.35 -10.84
CA TYR A 79 7.27 14.76 -10.41
C TYR A 79 8.17 15.15 -9.24
N THR A 80 8.82 14.19 -8.57
CA THR A 80 9.51 14.46 -7.29
C THR A 80 10.95 14.93 -7.45
N GLY A 81 11.59 14.66 -8.59
CA GLY A 81 12.99 15.04 -8.87
C GLY A 81 14.04 14.38 -7.96
N ASN A 82 13.62 13.56 -6.99
CA ASN A 82 14.47 12.86 -6.04
C ASN A 82 14.43 11.36 -6.34
N ARG A 83 15.61 10.74 -6.49
CA ARG A 83 15.75 9.31 -6.84
C ARG A 83 15.08 8.40 -5.82
N ASP A 84 15.27 8.63 -4.53
CA ASP A 84 14.72 7.79 -3.47
C ASP A 84 13.19 7.85 -3.45
N THR A 85 12.60 9.02 -3.71
CA THR A 85 11.16 9.18 -3.87
C THR A 85 10.64 8.50 -5.13
N ALA A 86 11.37 8.57 -6.23
CA ALA A 86 11.02 7.83 -7.44
C ALA A 86 11.09 6.31 -7.22
N PHE A 87 12.11 5.80 -6.55
CA PHE A 87 12.21 4.37 -6.22
C PHE A 87 11.08 3.91 -5.29
N THR A 88 10.79 4.69 -4.25
CA THR A 88 9.65 4.40 -3.38
C THR A 88 8.35 4.34 -4.19
N GLY A 89 8.15 5.31 -5.10
CA GLY A 89 7.02 5.36 -6.02
C GLY A 89 6.92 4.13 -6.93
N LEU A 90 8.05 3.67 -7.48
CA LEU A 90 8.11 2.46 -8.30
C LEU A 90 7.64 1.23 -7.53
N PHE A 91 8.10 1.05 -6.29
CA PHE A 91 7.66 -0.07 -5.45
C PHE A 91 6.17 0.02 -5.08
N VAL A 92 5.63 1.23 -4.90
CA VAL A 92 4.18 1.43 -4.73
C VAL A 92 3.41 1.04 -6.00
N ILE A 93 3.92 1.36 -7.20
CA ILE A 93 3.31 0.91 -8.47
C ILE A 93 3.30 -0.62 -8.55
N LEU A 94 4.45 -1.26 -8.31
CA LEU A 94 4.57 -2.72 -8.40
C LEU A 94 3.68 -3.42 -7.37
N ALA A 95 3.62 -2.91 -6.14
CA ALA A 95 2.71 -3.42 -5.12
C ALA A 95 1.24 -3.19 -5.51
N GLY A 96 0.91 -2.04 -6.11
CA GLY A 96 -0.41 -1.76 -6.66
C GLY A 96 -0.80 -2.73 -7.78
N ILE A 97 0.10 -3.05 -8.71
CA ILE A 97 -0.14 -4.05 -9.76
C ILE A 97 -0.43 -5.42 -9.15
N ALA A 98 0.41 -5.85 -8.19
CA ALA A 98 0.21 -7.12 -7.50
C ALA A 98 -1.13 -7.14 -6.75
N MET A 99 -1.47 -6.07 -6.03
CA MET A 99 -2.75 -5.87 -5.35
C MET A 99 -3.94 -5.87 -6.32
N PHE A 100 -3.80 -5.33 -7.52
CA PHE A 100 -4.82 -5.40 -8.56
C PHE A 100 -5.09 -6.85 -8.99
N PHE A 101 -4.02 -7.65 -9.14
CA PHE A 101 -4.14 -9.08 -9.44
C PHE A 101 -4.79 -9.89 -8.32
N ILE A 102 -4.55 -9.55 -7.05
CA ILE A 102 -5.27 -10.15 -5.90
C ILE A 102 -6.79 -9.98 -6.08
N GLY A 103 -7.25 -8.82 -6.57
CA GLY A 103 -8.68 -8.57 -6.81
C GLY A 103 -9.23 -9.25 -8.08
N ILE A 104 -8.40 -9.50 -9.10
CA ILE A 104 -8.82 -10.20 -10.32
C ILE A 104 -8.92 -11.71 -10.08
N PHE A 105 -7.97 -12.27 -9.34
CA PHE A 105 -7.85 -13.71 -9.12
C PHE A 105 -8.31 -14.01 -7.69
N PRO A 106 -9.56 -14.46 -7.49
CA PRO A 106 -10.03 -14.84 -6.16
C PRO A 106 -9.24 -16.03 -5.62
N THR A 107 -9.40 -16.27 -4.32
CA THR A 107 -8.71 -17.31 -3.55
C THR A 107 -8.92 -18.73 -4.07
N ASP A 108 -10.00 -18.97 -4.82
CA ASP A 108 -10.25 -20.22 -5.54
C ASP A 108 -9.19 -20.49 -6.63
N VAL A 109 -8.59 -19.45 -7.22
CA VAL A 109 -7.43 -19.52 -8.13
C VAL A 109 -6.11 -19.48 -7.33
N SER A 110 -6.04 -20.36 -6.32
CA SER A 110 -5.12 -20.32 -5.17
C SER A 110 -3.66 -19.96 -5.46
N VAL A 111 -3.05 -20.51 -6.51
CA VAL A 111 -1.61 -20.30 -6.78
C VAL A 111 -1.32 -18.88 -7.29
N VAL A 112 -2.14 -18.38 -8.21
CA VAL A 112 -1.93 -17.04 -8.80
C VAL A 112 -2.23 -15.96 -7.77
N HIS A 113 -3.30 -16.16 -6.99
CA HIS A 113 -3.65 -15.29 -5.87
C HIS A 113 -2.52 -15.20 -4.85
N MET A 114 -2.03 -16.35 -4.37
CA MET A 114 -0.96 -16.41 -3.38
C MET A 114 0.32 -15.74 -3.90
N TYR A 115 0.68 -15.98 -5.17
CA TYR A 115 1.84 -15.35 -5.78
C TYR A 115 1.70 -13.82 -5.83
N ALA A 116 0.52 -13.29 -6.21
CA ALA A 116 0.25 -11.87 -6.22
C ALA A 116 0.30 -11.25 -4.80
N ALA A 117 -0.26 -11.92 -3.79
CA ALA A 117 -0.20 -11.49 -2.40
C ALA A 117 1.24 -11.42 -1.85
N VAL A 118 2.06 -12.44 -2.14
CA VAL A 118 3.48 -12.44 -1.76
C VAL A 118 4.22 -11.31 -2.45
N LEU A 119 4.04 -11.13 -3.76
CA LEU A 119 4.69 -10.05 -4.50
C LEU A 119 4.31 -8.67 -3.96
N MET A 120 3.04 -8.44 -3.66
CA MET A 120 2.58 -7.20 -3.03
C MET A 120 3.31 -6.96 -1.70
N GLY A 121 3.38 -7.98 -0.84
CA GLY A 121 4.10 -7.91 0.44
C GLY A 121 5.59 -7.60 0.27
N VAL A 122 6.25 -8.28 -0.67
CA VAL A 122 7.69 -8.07 -0.96
C VAL A 122 7.94 -6.66 -1.50
N PHE A 123 7.16 -6.20 -2.48
CA PHE A 123 7.31 -4.85 -3.02
C PHE A 123 7.02 -3.77 -1.97
N GLY A 124 5.98 -3.96 -1.15
CA GLY A 124 5.68 -3.11 -0.01
C GLY A 124 6.82 -3.06 1.00
N PHE A 125 7.38 -4.22 1.38
CA PHE A 125 8.50 -4.33 2.31
C PHE A 125 9.75 -3.59 1.79
N VAL A 126 10.17 -3.87 0.55
CA VAL A 126 11.34 -3.21 -0.04
C VAL A 126 11.13 -1.71 -0.15
N GLY A 127 9.95 -1.27 -0.59
CA GLY A 127 9.59 0.15 -0.64
C GLY A 127 9.66 0.82 0.74
N LEU A 128 9.25 0.13 1.79
CA LEU A 128 9.27 0.59 3.17
C LEU A 128 10.69 0.68 3.74
N CYS A 129 11.58 -0.27 3.41
CA CYS A 129 13.01 -0.18 3.74
C CYS A 129 13.68 1.02 3.06
N ILE A 130 13.42 1.25 1.77
CA ILE A 130 13.95 2.40 1.03
C ILE A 130 13.43 3.70 1.67
N TYR A 131 12.14 3.75 2.00
CA TYR A 131 11.55 4.89 2.70
C TYR A 131 12.22 5.13 4.05
N ALA A 132 12.50 4.10 4.85
CA ALA A 132 13.13 4.23 6.15
C ALA A 132 14.53 4.87 6.04
N VAL A 133 15.36 4.38 5.11
CA VAL A 133 16.70 4.94 4.84
C VAL A 133 16.59 6.41 4.45
N ARG A 134 15.63 6.76 3.57
CA ARG A 134 15.39 8.15 3.17
C ARG A 134 14.92 9.01 4.35
N ALA A 135 14.00 8.51 5.16
CA ALA A 135 13.46 9.22 6.31
C ALA A 135 14.55 9.51 7.35
N TRP A 136 15.46 8.56 7.58
CA TRP A 136 16.66 8.77 8.39
C TRP A 136 17.52 9.91 7.85
N ASN A 137 17.87 9.86 6.56
CA ASN A 137 18.74 10.87 5.92
C ASN A 137 18.14 12.28 5.93
N ARG A 138 16.80 12.41 5.98
CA ARG A 138 16.10 13.70 6.03
C ARG A 138 15.73 14.15 7.45
N GLY A 139 16.11 13.39 8.48
CA GLY A 139 15.81 13.70 9.88
C GLY A 139 14.36 13.43 10.30
N TYR A 140 13.58 12.69 9.52
CA TYR A 140 12.20 12.30 9.85
C TYR A 140 12.19 11.06 10.76
N MET A 141 12.70 11.22 11.99
CA MET A 141 12.92 10.12 12.94
C MET A 141 11.65 9.29 13.23
N TYR A 142 10.49 9.95 13.39
CA TYR A 142 9.23 9.24 13.63
C TYR A 142 8.80 8.36 12.45
N ALA A 143 8.91 8.86 11.22
CA ALA A 143 8.53 8.10 10.03
C ALA A 143 9.51 6.95 9.78
N CYS A 144 10.81 7.19 10.00
CA CYS A 144 11.84 6.14 9.99
C CYS A 144 11.54 5.04 11.01
N GLY A 145 11.28 5.41 12.27
CA GLY A 145 10.99 4.47 13.34
C GLY A 145 9.77 3.59 13.05
N ILE A 146 8.67 4.19 12.56
CA ILE A 146 7.47 3.45 12.17
C ILE A 146 7.78 2.48 11.03
N SER A 147 8.51 2.91 10.00
CA SER A 147 8.88 2.02 8.89
C SER A 147 9.79 0.87 9.36
N VAL A 148 10.80 1.12 10.19
CA VAL A 148 11.65 0.03 10.71
C VAL A 148 10.83 -0.95 11.56
N MET A 149 9.96 -0.44 12.43
CA MET A 149 9.08 -1.27 13.25
C MET A 149 8.16 -2.16 12.40
N LEU A 150 7.54 -1.59 11.37
CA LEU A 150 6.68 -2.33 10.44
C LEU A 150 7.48 -3.39 9.66
N ALA A 151 8.68 -3.07 9.18
CA ALA A 151 9.54 -4.04 8.53
C ALA A 151 9.86 -5.23 9.45
N VAL A 152 10.19 -4.97 10.72
CA VAL A 152 10.43 -6.03 11.73
C VAL A 152 9.17 -6.87 11.95
N ILE A 153 8.00 -6.22 12.07
CA ILE A 153 6.71 -6.93 12.22
C ILE A 153 6.44 -7.84 11.02
N GLY A 154 6.72 -7.42 9.78
CA GLY A 154 6.52 -8.28 8.61
C GLY A 154 7.49 -9.45 8.51
N VAL A 155 8.74 -9.25 8.93
CA VAL A 155 9.66 -10.39 9.04
C VAL A 155 9.15 -11.37 10.09
N PHE A 156 8.72 -10.89 11.27
CA PHE A 156 8.13 -11.73 12.29
C PHE A 156 6.84 -12.43 11.84
N SER A 157 5.95 -11.74 11.11
CA SER A 157 4.70 -12.34 10.65
C SER A 157 4.94 -13.52 9.69
N LEU A 158 5.94 -13.41 8.83
CA LEU A 158 6.34 -14.49 7.92
C LEU A 158 6.83 -15.75 8.65
N PHE A 159 7.57 -15.60 9.76
CA PHE A 159 8.13 -16.73 10.48
C PHE A 159 7.19 -17.35 11.53
N PHE A 160 6.31 -16.56 12.13
CA PHE A 160 5.55 -17.00 13.32
C PHE A 160 4.04 -17.16 13.11
N PHE A 161 3.45 -16.45 12.14
CA PHE A 161 1.99 -16.35 11.99
C PHE A 161 1.46 -16.86 10.64
N GLY A 162 2.35 -17.36 9.77
CA GLY A 162 1.98 -17.96 8.50
C GLY A 162 1.47 -16.95 7.46
N PHE A 163 0.84 -17.48 6.41
CA PHE A 163 0.46 -16.69 5.23
C PHE A 163 -0.63 -15.64 5.51
N ALA A 164 -1.61 -15.96 6.36
CA ALA A 164 -2.71 -15.04 6.71
C ALA A 164 -2.20 -13.71 7.29
N ALA A 165 -1.26 -13.79 8.24
CA ALA A 165 -0.65 -12.60 8.81
C ALA A 165 0.29 -11.88 7.84
N ALA A 166 0.99 -12.62 6.98
CA ALA A 166 1.86 -12.03 5.95
C ALA A 166 1.07 -11.20 4.94
N GLU A 167 -0.09 -11.68 4.49
CA GLU A 167 -0.97 -10.95 3.58
C GLU A 167 -1.49 -9.65 4.21
N ALA A 168 -2.00 -9.73 5.45
CA ALA A 168 -2.48 -8.58 6.20
C ALA A 168 -1.38 -7.51 6.38
N VAL A 169 -0.19 -7.93 6.78
CA VAL A 169 0.95 -7.02 6.96
C VAL A 169 1.42 -6.42 5.63
N GLY A 170 1.38 -7.19 4.53
CA GLY A 170 1.67 -6.67 3.19
C GLY A 170 0.76 -5.51 2.80
N LEU A 171 -0.55 -5.60 3.07
CA LEU A 171 -1.49 -4.50 2.83
C LEU A 171 -1.16 -3.27 3.67
N VAL A 172 -0.79 -3.48 4.94
CA VAL A 172 -0.36 -2.40 5.85
C VAL A 172 0.89 -1.69 5.32
N PHE A 173 1.86 -2.42 4.74
CA PHE A 173 3.04 -1.81 4.16
C PHE A 173 2.70 -0.83 3.05
N VAL A 174 1.87 -1.26 2.10
CA VAL A 174 1.50 -0.44 0.93
C VAL A 174 0.72 0.80 1.37
N THR A 175 -0.24 0.65 2.28
CA THR A 175 -1.03 1.78 2.80
C THR A 175 -0.22 2.76 3.62
N VAL A 176 0.67 2.30 4.51
CA VAL A 176 1.51 3.21 5.30
C VAL A 176 2.51 3.93 4.41
N LEU A 177 3.14 3.22 3.48
CA LEU A 177 4.09 3.80 2.52
C LEU A 177 3.44 4.89 1.68
N SER A 178 2.22 4.66 1.21
CA SER A 178 1.48 5.62 0.39
C SER A 178 1.08 6.85 1.20
N VAL A 179 0.63 6.69 2.45
CA VAL A 179 0.29 7.81 3.35
C VAL A 179 1.52 8.67 3.66
N PHE A 180 2.65 8.05 3.98
CA PHE A 180 3.89 8.78 4.22
C PHE A 180 4.36 9.55 2.99
N GLY A 181 4.30 8.92 1.81
CA GLY A 181 4.60 9.61 0.55
C GLY A 181 3.63 10.76 0.25
N ALA A 182 2.33 10.58 0.50
CA ALA A 182 1.32 11.61 0.30
C ALA A 182 1.55 12.82 1.22
N LYS A 183 1.88 12.59 2.49
CA LYS A 183 2.26 13.64 3.43
C LYS A 183 3.42 14.46 2.89
N GLU A 184 4.46 13.80 2.37
CA GLU A 184 5.60 14.49 1.79
C GLU A 184 5.20 15.34 0.57
N MET A 185 4.36 14.82 -0.33
CA MET A 185 3.87 15.60 -1.48
C MET A 185 3.00 16.81 -1.09
N MET A 186 2.24 16.73 0.00
CA MET A 186 1.38 17.82 0.46
C MET A 186 2.15 18.92 1.19
N PHE A 187 3.13 18.55 2.01
CA PHE A 187 3.75 19.47 2.96
C PHE A 187 5.19 19.87 2.63
N LEU A 188 5.87 19.19 1.69
CA LEU A 188 7.20 19.65 1.27
C LEU A 188 7.08 20.94 0.47
N LYS A 189 7.77 21.99 0.93
CA LYS A 189 8.08 23.15 0.08
C LYS A 189 8.82 22.62 -1.16
N PRO A 190 8.47 23.07 -2.38
CA PRO A 190 9.34 22.80 -3.53
C PRO A 190 10.74 23.25 -3.14
N ALA A 191 11.73 22.37 -3.31
CA ALA A 191 13.12 22.69 -3.01
C ALA A 191 13.41 24.08 -3.59
N GLU A 192 13.67 25.05 -2.72
CA GLU A 192 14.19 26.34 -3.13
C GLU A 192 15.47 26.03 -3.91
N GLY A 193 15.54 26.54 -5.14
CA GLY A 193 16.41 26.01 -6.18
C GLY A 193 17.86 25.83 -5.75
N GLY A 194 18.39 24.63 -5.99
CA GLY A 194 19.81 24.49 -6.28
C GLY A 194 20.01 24.90 -7.74
N ALA A 195 20.63 26.06 -7.92
CA ALA A 195 21.24 26.49 -9.17
C ALA A 195 22.28 25.46 -9.65
#